data_AF-A0A8E2W818-F1
#
_entry.id   AF-A0A8E2W818-F1
#
_cell.length_a   1.000
_cell.length_b   1.000
_cell.length_c   1.000
_cell.angle_alpha   90.00
_cell.angle_beta   90.00
_cell.angle_gamma   90.00
#
_symmetry.space_group_name_H-M   'P 1'
#
loop_
_entity.id
_entity.type
_entity.pdbx_description
1 polymer ?
#
loop_
_entity_poly.entity_id
_entity_poly.type
_entity_poly.pdbx_seq_one_letter_code
_entity_poly.pdbx_strand_id
1 'polypeptide(L)' 'MDAKPTYVVSVYDKPHWRSLLSTKDEEAAKALYDSLVADGANARIEVFQPKKR' A
#
# COMPACT_ATOMS: atom_id res chain seq x y z
N MET A 1 -23.48 -5.20 -3.52
CA MET A 1 -22.41 -4.20 -3.67
C MET A 1 -21.10 -4.88 -3.30
N ASP A 2 -20.33 -5.28 -4.30
CA ASP A 2 -19.02 -5.91 -4.11
C ASP A 2 -18.10 -4.90 -3.40
N ALA A 3 -17.65 -5.27 -2.21
CA ALA A 3 -16.80 -4.40 -1.42
C ALA A 3 -15.39 -4.40 -2.05
N LYS A 4 -14.91 -3.22 -2.44
CA LYS A 4 -13.60 -3.05 -3.08
C LYS A 4 -12.45 -3.32 -2.09
N PRO A 5 -11.35 -3.96 -2.53
CA PRO A 5 -10.15 -4.13 -1.72
C PRO A 5 -9.53 -2.78 -1.35
N THR A 6 -8.85 -2.74 -0.21
CA THR A 6 -8.04 -1.60 0.23
C THR A 6 -6.57 -1.96 0.09
N TYR A 7 -5.82 -1.12 -0.60
CA TYR A 7 -4.38 -1.21 -0.79
C TYR A 7 -3.69 -0.25 0.17
N VAL A 8 -2.73 -0.75 0.95
CA VAL A 8 -1.92 0.05 1.87
C VAL A 8 -0.48 -0.01 1.42
N VAL A 9 0.14 1.14 1.21
CA VAL A 9 1.57 1.24 0.88
C VAL A 9 2.32 1.64 2.15
N SER A 10 3.32 0.85 2.52
CA SER A 10 4.15 1.05 3.71
C SER A 10 5.63 1.04 3.35
N VAL A 11 6.44 1.79 4.07
CA VAL A 11 7.91 1.76 3.98
C VAL A 11 8.51 1.22 5.26
N TYR A 12 9.65 0.55 5.13
CA TYR A 12 10.46 0.09 6.23
C TYR A 12 11.62 1.06 6.47
N ASP A 13 11.48 1.84 7.53
CA ASP A 13 12.49 2.77 8.03
C ASP A 13 12.96 2.24 9.40
N LYS A 14 14.10 1.51 9.40
CA LYS A 14 14.53 0.70 10.54
C LYS A 14 14.53 1.50 11.85
N PRO A 15 13.93 0.97 12.93
CA PRO A 15 13.38 -0.38 13.10
C PRO A 15 11.87 -0.52 12.81
N HIS A 16 11.21 0.48 12.22
CA HIS A 16 9.75 0.56 12.15
C HIS A 16 9.20 0.47 10.71
N TRP A 17 7.98 -0.05 10.61
CA TRP A 17 7.16 0.08 9.42
C TRP A 17 6.27 1.32 9.56
N ARG A 18 6.16 2.11 8.51
CA ARG A 18 5.26 3.26 8.45
C ARG A 18 4.39 3.19 7.20
N SER A 19 3.08 3.20 7.39
CA SER A 19 2.13 3.30 6.27
C SER A 19 2.06 4.73 5.75
N LEU A 20 2.16 4.88 4.44
CA LEU A 20 2.16 6.17 3.73
C LEU A 20 0.85 6.43 2.98
N LEU A 21 0.22 5.37 2.45
CA LEU A 21 -1.01 5.48 1.68
C LEU A 21 -1.95 4.35 2.03
N SER A 22 -3.25 4.65 2.10
CA SER A 22 -4.32 3.67 2.15
C SER A 22 -5.39 4.10 1.16
N THR A 23 -5.68 3.26 0.16
CA THR A 23 -6.55 3.62 -0.97
C THR A 23 -7.32 2.42 -1.50
N LYS A 24 -8.43 2.66 -2.20
CA LYS A 24 -9.16 1.63 -2.97
C LYS A 24 -8.74 1.59 -4.45
N ASP A 25 -7.79 2.43 -4.81
CA ASP A 25 -7.25 2.57 -6.15
C ASP A 25 -5.91 1.83 -6.26
N GLU A 26 -5.88 0.76 -7.05
CA GLU A 26 -4.67 -0.06 -7.22
C GLU A 26 -3.56 0.70 -7.95
N GLU A 27 -3.93 1.54 -8.92
CA GLU A 27 -2.98 2.25 -9.77
C GLU A 27 -2.22 3.31 -8.96
N ALA A 28 -2.92 4.05 -8.12
CA ALA A 28 -2.32 5.00 -7.19
C ALA A 28 -1.39 4.31 -6.17
N ALA A 29 -1.75 3.13 -5.68
CA ALA A 29 -0.91 2.36 -4.76
C ALA A 29 0.38 1.87 -5.44
N LYS A 30 0.28 1.38 -6.69
CA LYS A 30 1.44 0.97 -7.49
C LYS A 30 2.33 2.14 -7.85
N ALA A 31 1.78 3.27 -8.28
CA ALA A 31 2.54 4.46 -8.63
C ALA A 31 3.38 4.98 -7.46
N LEU A 32 2.80 5.02 -6.25
CA LEU A 32 3.56 5.41 -5.05
C LEU A 32 4.64 4.37 -4.71
N TYR A 33 4.33 3.08 -4.78
CA TYR A 33 5.31 2.03 -4.54
C TYR A 33 6.51 2.12 -5.50
N ASP A 34 6.27 2.26 -6.80
CA ASP A 34 7.32 2.41 -7.81
C ASP A 34 8.21 3.63 -7.52
N SER A 35 7.60 4.78 -7.18
CA SER A 35 8.35 5.97 -6.78
C SER A 35 9.25 5.69 -5.57
N LEU A 36 8.73 5.03 -4.53
CA LEU A 36 9.50 4.74 -3.32
C LEU A 36 10.65 3.78 -3.59
N VAL A 37 10.44 2.75 -4.41
CA VAL A 37 11.49 1.79 -4.78
C VAL A 37 12.54 2.45 -5.66
N ALA A 38 12.16 3.35 -6.56
CA ALA A 38 13.09 4.14 -7.38
C ALA A 38 13.99 5.05 -6.54
N ASP A 39 13.45 5.62 -5.45
CA ASP A 39 14.22 6.36 -4.42
C ASP A 39 15.06 5.46 -3.50
N GLY A 40 15.01 4.13 -3.69
CA GLY A 40 15.77 3.15 -2.89
C GLY A 40 15.14 2.82 -1.53
N ALA A 41 13.89 3.24 -1.28
CA ALA A 41 13.18 2.89 -0.06
C ALA A 41 12.72 1.43 -0.08
N ASN A 42 12.74 0.80 1.09
CA ASN A 42 12.21 -0.55 1.25
C ASN A 42 10.68 -0.47 1.45
N ALA A 43 9.94 -0.41 0.35
CA ALA A 43 8.48 -0.28 0.34
C ALA A 43 7.76 -1.64 0.17
N ARG A 44 6.48 -1.69 0.56
CA ARG A 44 5.57 -2.83 0.37
C ARG A 44 4.14 -2.37 0.17
N ILE A 45 3.37 -3.10 -0.65
CA ILE A 45 1.91 -2.96 -0.76
C ILE A 45 1.23 -4.14 -0.03
N GLU A 46 0.24 -3.83 0.80
CA GLU A 46 -0.63 -4.80 1.48
C GLU A 46 -2.07 -4.66 0.95
N VAL A 47 -2.74 -5.78 0.66
CA VAL A 47 -4.11 -5.79 0.12
C VAL A 47 -5.07 -6.37 1.14
N PHE A 48 -6.01 -5.55 1.61
CA PHE A 48 -7.05 -5.92 2.55
C PHE A 48 -8.36 -6.14 1.80
N GLN A 49 -8.83 -7.39 1.80
CA GLN A 49 -10.16 -7.70 1.30
C GLN A 49 -11.20 -7.43 2.39
N PRO A 50 -12.30 -6.72 2.05
CA PRO A 50 -13.40 -6.54 2.99
C PRO A 50 -14.03 -7.90 3.31
N LYS A 51 -14.21 -8.19 4.61
CA LYS A 51 -14.97 -9.37 5.03
C LYS A 51 -16.41 -9.23 4.54
N LYS A 52 -16.89 -10.19 3.74
CA LYS A 52 -18.32 -10.39 3.50
C LYS A 52 -18.97 -10.61 4.87
N ARG A 53 -19.84 -9.67 5.27
CA ARG A 53 -20.74 -9.85 6.41
C ARG A 53 -21.98 -10.59 5.97
#